data_AF-A0A7Y2BJX2-F1
#
_entry.id   AF-A0A7Y2BJX2-F1
#
_cell.length_a   1.000
_cell.length_b   1.000
_cell.length_c   1.000
_cell.angle_alpha   90.00
_cell.angle_beta   90.00
_cell.angle_gamma   90.00
#
_symmetry.space_group_name_H-M   'P 1'
#
loop_
_entity.id
_entity.type
_entity.pdbx_description
1 polymer ?
#
loop_
_entity_poly.entity_id
_entity_poly.type
_entity_poly.pdbx_seq_one_letter_code
_entity_poly.pdbx_strand_id
1 'polypeptide(L)'
;MRETAETIDPPRVIEPPVLVSIVPIATAQEIPRACSTPVEESCNAIDDDCDGVIDNGCGYGAGLMQITASWDTGADIDLYVTGPLGDTLSFQRPTTPSGARVDHSGRGNCVDMPNPQIENIRWVGARPMDGIYQVEVHYWGECIGSGGPTMVTISVAVGRRIAGQYRQSLLPGERIRVLRFVVQ
;
A
#
# COMPACT_ATOMS: atom_id res chain seq x y z
N MET A 1 -18.75 -37.33 36.29
CA MET A 1 -18.54 -36.41 35.15
C MET A 1 -17.16 -35.80 35.33
N ARG A 2 -16.24 -35.99 34.37
CA ARG A 2 -14.92 -35.33 34.42
C ARG A 2 -15.04 -34.05 33.62
N GLU A 3 -14.99 -32.93 34.33
CA GLU A 3 -14.95 -31.59 33.75
C GLU A 3 -13.60 -31.44 33.05
N THR A 4 -13.64 -31.29 31.72
CA THR A 4 -12.47 -30.94 30.93
C THR A 4 -12.30 -29.43 31.08
N ALA A 5 -11.29 -29.03 31.85
CA ALA A 5 -10.88 -27.63 31.89
C ALA A 5 -10.37 -27.26 30.50
N GLU A 6 -11.10 -26.37 29.83
CA GLU A 6 -10.70 -25.77 28.56
C GLU A 6 -9.49 -24.87 28.84
N THR A 7 -8.30 -25.29 28.41
CA THR A 7 -7.09 -24.46 28.46
C THR A 7 -7.34 -23.23 27.58
N ILE A 8 -7.49 -22.08 28.22
CA ILE A 8 -7.52 -20.78 27.53
C ILE A 8 -6.10 -20.55 26.99
N ASP A 9 -5.92 -20.80 25.69
CA ASP A 9 -4.68 -20.52 24.99
C ASP A 9 -4.42 -18.99 25.09
N PRO A 10 -3.23 -18.54 25.52
CA PRO A 10 -2.94 -17.11 25.56
C PRO A 10 -3.15 -16.50 24.17
N PRO A 11 -3.56 -15.22 24.08
CA PRO A 11 -3.74 -14.57 22.79
C PRO A 11 -2.44 -14.69 21.99
N ARG A 12 -2.52 -15.28 20.79
CA ARG A 12 -1.38 -15.47 19.91
C ARG A 12 -0.75 -14.10 19.62
N VAL A 13 0.44 -13.86 20.15
CA VAL A 13 1.23 -12.67 19.82
C VAL A 13 1.62 -12.80 18.35
N ILE A 14 1.14 -11.87 17.52
CA ILE A 14 1.52 -11.82 16.11
C ILE A 14 2.87 -11.10 16.03
N GLU A 15 3.93 -11.85 15.69
CA GLU A 15 5.23 -11.26 15.41
C GLU A 15 5.12 -10.29 14.21
N PRO A 16 5.67 -9.07 14.31
CA PRO A 16 5.60 -8.13 13.20
C PRO A 16 6.39 -8.67 12.00
N PRO A 17 5.90 -8.44 10.77
CA PRO A 17 6.66 -8.77 9.57
C PRO A 17 7.93 -7.91 9.49
N VAL A 18 8.97 -8.47 8.89
CA VAL A 18 10.27 -7.82 8.69
C VAL A 18 10.55 -7.72 7.20
N LEU A 19 11.03 -6.55 6.77
CA LEU A 19 11.55 -6.38 5.42
C LEU A 19 12.92 -7.05 5.30
N VAL A 20 13.07 -7.94 4.32
CA VAL A 20 14.36 -8.56 3.99
C VAL A 20 15.06 -7.82 2.85
N SER A 21 14.33 -7.48 1.80
CA SER A 21 14.87 -6.73 0.66
C SER A 21 13.75 -6.03 -0.09
N ILE A 22 14.10 -4.95 -0.80
CA ILE A 22 13.23 -4.23 -1.72
C ILE A 22 14.06 -3.87 -2.95
N VAL A 23 13.48 -4.09 -4.13
CA VAL A 23 14.14 -3.88 -5.42
C VAL A 23 13.17 -3.15 -6.34
N PRO A 24 13.35 -1.84 -6.56
CA PRO A 24 12.59 -1.09 -7.55
C PRO A 24 13.05 -1.43 -8.99
N ILE A 25 12.25 -1.06 -9.97
CA ILE A 25 12.71 -0.99 -11.36
C ILE A 25 13.67 0.19 -11.56
N ALA A 26 14.51 0.11 -12.59
CA ALA A 26 15.55 1.12 -12.84
C ALA A 26 15.01 2.53 -13.10
N THR A 27 13.77 2.66 -13.56
CA THR A 27 13.13 3.97 -13.82
C THR A 27 12.43 4.57 -12.61
N ALA A 28 12.22 3.79 -11.55
CA ALA A 28 11.58 4.28 -10.35
C ALA A 28 12.59 5.11 -9.57
N GLN A 29 12.27 6.39 -9.39
CA GLN A 29 13.10 7.33 -8.66
C GLN A 29 12.85 7.16 -7.16
N GLU A 30 13.87 6.75 -6.42
CA GLU A 30 13.80 6.70 -4.96
C GLU A 30 13.61 8.11 -4.38
N ILE A 31 12.69 8.22 -3.42
CA ILE A 31 12.48 9.43 -2.62
C ILE A 31 13.22 9.22 -1.30
N PRO A 32 14.21 10.06 -0.96
CA PRO A 32 14.86 10.00 0.33
C PRO A 32 13.84 10.22 1.45
N ARG A 33 13.95 9.44 2.53
CA ARG A 33 13.17 9.67 3.74
C ARG A 33 13.59 10.99 4.39
N ALA A 34 12.85 12.05 4.10
CA ALA A 34 13.08 13.39 4.60
C ALA A 34 11.78 13.91 5.23
N CYS A 35 11.73 13.87 6.54
CA CYS A 35 10.54 14.10 7.37
C CYS A 35 10.91 15.00 8.56
N SER A 36 9.91 15.56 9.23
CA SER A 36 10.07 16.38 10.44
C SER A 36 9.15 15.87 11.53
N THR A 37 9.66 15.65 12.74
CA THR A 37 8.89 15.06 13.85
C THR A 37 8.56 16.12 14.92
N PRO A 38 7.28 16.38 15.28
CA PRO A 38 6.04 15.93 14.63
C PRO A 38 5.57 16.89 13.52
N VAL A 39 4.95 16.35 12.46
CA VAL A 39 4.28 17.09 11.38
C VAL A 39 2.93 16.42 11.09
N GLU A 40 1.99 17.15 10.50
CA GLU A 40 0.73 16.58 10.02
C GLU A 40 0.93 16.02 8.60
N GLU A 41 0.38 14.84 8.34
CA GLU A 41 0.51 14.16 7.06
C GLU A 41 -0.15 14.93 5.91
N SER A 42 0.55 15.05 4.78
CA SER A 42 0.08 15.79 3.61
C SER A 42 -0.84 14.98 2.70
N CYS A 43 -1.12 13.70 3.02
CA CYS A 43 -1.87 12.77 2.19
C CYS A 43 -1.25 12.60 0.80
N ASN A 44 0.07 12.35 0.79
CA ASN A 44 0.89 12.35 -0.43
C ASN A 44 1.60 10.99 -0.66
N ALA A 45 1.18 9.93 0.02
CA ALA A 45 1.84 8.62 0.05
C ALA A 45 3.26 8.67 0.62
N ILE A 46 3.64 9.67 1.41
CA ILE A 46 4.91 9.78 2.12
C ILE A 46 4.61 9.85 3.61
N ASP A 47 5.39 9.12 4.41
CA ASP A 47 5.42 9.24 5.87
C ASP A 47 6.15 10.55 6.24
N ASP A 48 5.40 11.64 6.32
CA ASP A 48 5.89 13.02 6.50
C ASP A 48 6.38 13.28 7.94
N ASP A 49 5.79 12.59 8.92
CA ASP A 49 6.12 12.68 10.34
C ASP A 49 7.08 11.58 10.83
N CYS A 50 7.42 10.62 9.98
CA CYS A 50 8.35 9.53 10.24
C CYS A 50 7.95 8.53 11.33
N ASP A 51 6.68 8.45 11.70
CA ASP A 51 6.17 7.51 12.72
C ASP A 51 6.07 6.05 12.21
N GLY A 52 6.29 5.83 10.91
CA GLY A 52 6.26 4.52 10.27
C GLY A 52 4.86 4.07 9.82
N VAL A 53 3.88 4.97 9.88
CA VAL A 53 2.57 4.88 9.24
C VAL A 53 2.58 5.83 8.05
N ILE A 54 2.07 5.38 6.91
CA ILE A 54 1.93 6.27 5.75
C ILE A 54 0.59 7.00 5.89
N ASP A 55 0.61 8.33 5.93
CA ASP A 55 -0.55 9.21 5.84
C ASP A 55 -1.67 8.95 6.87
N ASN A 56 -1.33 8.78 8.15
CA ASN A 56 -2.35 8.70 9.21
C ASN A 56 -3.18 10.00 9.29
N GLY A 57 -4.50 9.84 9.25
CA GLY A 57 -5.46 10.95 9.28
C GLY A 57 -6.07 11.27 7.92
N CYS A 58 -5.58 10.66 6.84
CA CYS A 58 -6.02 10.91 5.47
C CYS A 58 -7.27 10.13 5.03
N GLY A 59 -8.05 9.60 6.00
CA GLY A 59 -9.29 8.85 5.72
C GLY A 59 -9.08 7.35 5.43
N TYR A 60 -7.84 6.86 5.51
CA TYR A 60 -7.48 5.44 5.48
C TYR A 60 -6.53 5.09 6.61
N GLY A 61 -6.38 3.80 6.86
CA GLY A 61 -5.59 3.29 7.97
C GLY A 61 -4.27 2.65 7.58
N ALA A 62 -3.56 2.20 8.61
CA ALA A 62 -2.32 1.44 8.52
C ALA A 62 -2.55 -0.07 8.72
N GLY A 63 -1.49 -0.86 8.57
CA GLY A 63 -1.50 -2.30 8.85
C GLY A 63 -0.14 -2.81 9.31
N LEU A 64 -0.04 -4.12 9.53
CA LEU A 64 1.26 -4.79 9.69
C LEU A 64 2.12 -4.63 8.44
N MET A 65 1.48 -4.45 7.29
CA MET A 65 2.07 -3.99 6.06
C MET A 65 1.09 -3.02 5.38
N GLN A 66 1.62 -1.99 4.75
CA GLN A 66 0.87 -0.94 4.06
C GLN A 66 1.60 -0.58 2.77
N ILE A 67 0.84 -0.44 1.69
CA ILE A 67 1.32 0.05 0.40
C ILE A 67 0.33 1.13 -0.04
N THR A 68 0.85 2.33 -0.26
CA THR A 68 0.03 3.50 -0.63
C THR A 68 0.59 4.10 -1.91
N ALA A 69 -0.30 4.44 -2.84
CA ALA A 69 0.02 5.17 -4.05
C ALA A 69 -0.75 6.50 -4.07
N SER A 70 -0.12 7.58 -4.52
CA SER A 70 -0.74 8.89 -4.69
C SER A 70 -0.33 9.54 -6.02
N TRP A 71 -1.16 10.44 -6.53
CA TRP A 71 -0.89 11.23 -7.74
C TRP A 71 -1.63 12.59 -7.70
N ASP A 72 -1.38 13.46 -8.67
CA ASP A 72 -1.91 14.83 -8.69
C ASP A 72 -2.65 15.21 -9.99
N THR A 73 -2.78 14.26 -10.92
CA THR A 73 -3.46 14.46 -12.21
C THR A 73 -4.93 13.97 -12.19
N GLY A 74 -5.63 14.15 -13.31
CA GLY A 74 -6.97 13.60 -13.55
C GLY A 74 -7.02 12.09 -13.81
N ALA A 75 -5.87 11.40 -13.84
CA ALA A 75 -5.82 9.98 -14.15
C ALA A 75 -6.52 9.12 -13.09
N ASP A 76 -7.04 7.98 -13.54
CA ASP A 76 -7.52 6.90 -12.70
C ASP A 76 -6.41 5.84 -12.62
N ILE A 77 -5.73 5.79 -11.48
CA ILE A 77 -4.57 4.92 -11.25
C ILE A 77 -4.99 3.81 -10.28
N ASP A 78 -4.84 2.57 -10.72
CA ASP A 78 -5.10 1.39 -9.91
C ASP A 78 -3.80 0.82 -9.34
N LEU A 79 -3.82 0.45 -8.06
CA LEU A 79 -2.77 -0.23 -7.34
C LEU A 79 -3.04 -1.75 -7.32
N TYR A 80 -2.03 -2.50 -7.73
CA TYR A 80 -2.02 -3.96 -7.66
C TYR A 80 -0.90 -4.44 -6.74
N VAL A 81 -1.23 -5.34 -5.82
CA VAL A 81 -0.23 -6.03 -4.98
C VAL A 81 -0.42 -7.52 -5.11
N THR A 82 0.56 -8.19 -5.71
CA THR A 82 0.59 -9.66 -5.83
C THR A 82 1.41 -10.25 -4.69
N GLY A 83 0.81 -11.17 -3.95
CA GLY A 83 1.45 -11.89 -2.84
C GLY A 83 2.24 -13.14 -3.27
N PRO A 84 2.89 -13.81 -2.30
CA PRO A 84 3.75 -14.97 -2.55
C PRO A 84 3.04 -16.17 -3.21
N LEU A 85 1.72 -16.28 -3.03
CA LEU A 85 0.91 -17.36 -3.62
C LEU A 85 0.34 -16.99 -5.01
N GLY A 86 0.68 -15.80 -5.53
CA GLY A 86 0.19 -15.31 -6.82
C GLY A 86 -1.20 -14.67 -6.78
N ASP A 87 -1.78 -14.51 -5.59
CA ASP A 87 -3.00 -13.75 -5.39
C ASP A 87 -2.74 -12.24 -5.53
N THR A 88 -3.51 -11.58 -6.38
CA THR A 88 -3.37 -10.13 -6.63
C THR A 88 -4.53 -9.37 -6.01
N LEU A 89 -4.20 -8.48 -5.07
CA LEU A 89 -5.10 -7.45 -4.54
C LEU A 89 -5.20 -6.28 -5.52
N SER A 90 -6.43 -5.79 -5.68
CA SER A 90 -6.81 -4.58 -6.43
C SER A 90 -8.28 -4.29 -6.13
N PHE A 91 -8.84 -3.20 -6.64
CA PHE A 91 -10.27 -2.90 -6.48
C PHE A 91 -11.19 -4.07 -6.92
N GLN A 92 -10.79 -4.88 -7.91
CA GLN A 92 -11.55 -6.04 -8.39
C GLN A 92 -11.52 -7.24 -7.43
N ARG A 93 -10.50 -7.31 -6.59
CA ARG A 93 -10.29 -8.34 -5.57
C ARG A 93 -9.84 -7.67 -4.27
N PRO A 94 -10.77 -7.00 -3.57
CA PRO A 94 -10.42 -6.03 -2.54
C PRO A 94 -9.99 -6.68 -1.22
N THR A 95 -10.07 -8.01 -1.07
CA THR A 95 -9.67 -8.71 0.15
C THR A 95 -9.01 -10.06 -0.15
N THR A 96 -8.16 -10.53 0.77
CA THR A 96 -7.64 -11.91 0.78
C THR A 96 -7.94 -12.59 2.11
N PRO A 97 -8.00 -13.94 2.16
CA PRO A 97 -8.14 -14.68 3.42
C PRO A 97 -7.02 -14.37 4.44
N SER A 98 -5.84 -13.96 3.97
CA SER A 98 -4.69 -13.57 4.80
C SER A 98 -4.78 -12.15 5.41
N GLY A 99 -5.97 -11.53 5.43
CA GLY A 99 -6.20 -10.26 6.12
C GLY A 99 -5.77 -9.01 5.35
N ALA A 100 -5.39 -9.16 4.08
CA ALA A 100 -5.13 -8.03 3.21
C ALA A 100 -6.44 -7.42 2.72
N ARG A 101 -6.46 -6.09 2.56
CA ARG A 101 -7.55 -5.42 1.85
C ARG A 101 -7.10 -4.13 1.18
N VAL A 102 -7.83 -3.76 0.13
CA VAL A 102 -7.93 -2.40 -0.38
C VAL A 102 -8.76 -1.62 0.64
N ASP A 103 -8.14 -0.62 1.26
CA ASP A 103 -8.76 0.21 2.29
C ASP A 103 -9.28 1.54 1.73
N HIS A 104 -8.59 2.05 0.71
CA HIS A 104 -8.95 3.25 -0.02
C HIS A 104 -8.70 3.00 -1.49
N SER A 105 -9.73 3.17 -2.32
CA SER A 105 -9.62 3.05 -3.77
C SER A 105 -10.00 4.39 -4.36
N GLY A 106 -8.97 5.10 -4.81
CA GLY A 106 -9.08 6.46 -5.32
C GLY A 106 -9.66 6.43 -6.72
N ARG A 107 -10.45 7.45 -7.04
CA ARG A 107 -11.01 7.74 -8.36
C ARG A 107 -11.88 6.67 -9.03
N GLY A 108 -11.87 5.39 -8.66
CA GLY A 108 -12.87 4.36 -9.04
C GLY A 108 -13.71 4.65 -10.30
N ASN A 109 -15.00 5.00 -10.13
CA ASN A 109 -15.91 5.41 -11.22
C ASN A 109 -16.05 6.94 -11.36
N CYS A 110 -14.98 7.68 -11.07
CA CYS A 110 -14.89 9.14 -11.06
C CYS A 110 -15.90 9.82 -10.13
N VAL A 111 -16.11 9.24 -8.95
CA VAL A 111 -17.04 9.76 -7.95
C VAL A 111 -16.32 10.72 -7.00
N ASP A 112 -17.05 11.73 -6.51
CA ASP A 112 -16.54 12.63 -5.49
C ASP A 112 -16.29 11.88 -4.17
N MET A 113 -15.07 11.96 -3.68
CA MET A 113 -14.65 11.38 -2.41
C MET A 113 -13.45 12.16 -1.84
N PRO A 114 -13.22 12.12 -0.52
CA PRO A 114 -11.99 12.65 0.07
C PRO A 114 -10.77 11.91 -0.49
N ASN A 115 -9.70 12.66 -0.75
CA ASN A 115 -8.43 12.14 -1.26
C ASN A 115 -8.59 11.20 -2.48
N PRO A 116 -9.21 11.67 -3.58
CA PRO A 116 -9.56 10.80 -4.69
C PRO A 116 -8.35 10.32 -5.50
N GLN A 117 -7.17 10.92 -5.33
CA GLN A 117 -5.93 10.49 -5.99
C GLN A 117 -5.04 9.61 -5.10
N ILE A 118 -5.64 8.74 -4.28
CA ILE A 118 -4.90 7.83 -3.41
C ILE A 118 -5.47 6.43 -3.54
N GLU A 119 -4.59 5.43 -3.62
CA GLU A 119 -4.94 4.03 -3.40
C GLU A 119 -4.13 3.48 -2.21
N ASN A 120 -4.79 2.72 -1.33
CA ASN A 120 -4.15 2.15 -0.14
C ASN A 120 -4.54 0.68 0.04
N ILE A 121 -3.52 -0.19 0.13
CA ILE A 121 -3.67 -1.60 0.49
C ILE A 121 -2.93 -1.86 1.80
N ARG A 122 -3.60 -2.57 2.72
CA ARG A 122 -3.05 -2.87 4.04
C ARG A 122 -3.36 -4.30 4.49
N TRP A 123 -2.58 -4.81 5.44
CA TRP A 123 -2.80 -6.08 6.15
C TRP A 123 -3.19 -5.85 7.61
N VAL A 124 -4.34 -6.37 8.06
CA VAL A 124 -4.75 -6.33 9.48
C VAL A 124 -5.28 -7.66 9.95
N GLY A 125 -5.23 -7.88 11.26
CA GLY A 125 -5.75 -9.07 11.92
C GLY A 125 -4.93 -10.34 11.67
N ALA A 126 -4.16 -10.38 10.59
CA ALA A 126 -3.23 -11.44 10.26
C ALA A 126 -1.91 -10.86 9.74
N ARG A 127 -0.83 -11.56 10.07
CA ARG A 127 0.51 -11.28 9.55
C ARG A 127 0.53 -11.54 8.04
N PRO A 128 1.14 -10.65 7.23
CA PRO A 128 1.46 -10.97 5.84
C PRO A 128 2.22 -12.31 5.75
N MET A 129 1.96 -13.07 4.69
CA MET A 129 2.70 -14.30 4.43
C MET A 129 4.14 -13.99 4.08
N ASP A 130 5.06 -14.84 4.51
CA ASP A 130 6.46 -14.69 4.13
C ASP A 130 6.63 -14.95 2.63
N GLY A 131 7.55 -14.22 2.01
CA GLY A 131 7.90 -14.41 0.62
C GLY A 131 7.91 -13.12 -0.17
N ILE A 132 7.76 -13.25 -1.49
CA ILE A 132 7.95 -12.16 -2.43
C ILE A 132 6.61 -11.49 -2.73
N TYR A 133 6.58 -10.19 -2.55
CA TYR A 133 5.51 -9.31 -2.97
C TYR A 133 5.92 -8.52 -4.20
N GLN A 134 4.95 -8.22 -5.05
CA GLN A 134 5.11 -7.38 -6.23
C GLN A 134 4.10 -6.25 -6.19
N VAL A 135 4.56 -5.02 -6.45
CA VAL A 135 3.70 -3.84 -6.55
C VAL A 135 3.69 -3.36 -8.01
N GLU A 136 2.50 -3.21 -8.56
CA GLU A 136 2.26 -2.63 -9.86
C GLU A 136 1.27 -1.48 -9.74
N VAL A 137 1.43 -0.49 -10.61
CA VAL A 137 0.42 0.55 -10.83
C VAL A 137 -0.02 0.51 -12.27
N HIS A 138 -1.30 0.80 -12.50
CA HIS A 138 -1.90 0.81 -13.82
C HIS A 138 -2.66 2.10 -14.03
N TYR A 139 -2.36 2.77 -15.13
CA TYR A 139 -3.19 3.85 -15.63
C TYR A 139 -4.43 3.24 -16.31
N TRP A 140 -5.52 3.10 -15.58
CA TRP A 140 -6.75 2.48 -16.10
C TRP A 140 -7.50 3.41 -17.04
N GLY A 141 -7.55 4.70 -16.72
CA GLY A 141 -8.32 5.66 -17.50
C GLY A 141 -8.13 7.10 -17.02
N GLU A 142 -9.03 7.98 -17.46
CA GLU A 142 -9.06 9.38 -17.02
C GLU A 142 -10.41 9.70 -16.39
N CYS A 143 -10.36 10.31 -15.21
CA CYS A 143 -11.53 10.84 -14.52
C CYS A 143 -11.55 12.35 -14.63
N ILE A 144 -12.49 12.88 -15.43
CA ILE A 144 -12.65 14.32 -15.71
C ILE A 144 -11.34 14.82 -16.37
N GLY A 145 -11.32 14.92 -17.70
CA GLY A 145 -10.08 15.01 -18.50
C GLY A 145 -8.99 15.95 -17.94
N SER A 146 -7.73 15.69 -18.33
CA SER A 146 -6.46 16.18 -17.72
C SER A 146 -5.70 15.07 -16.96
N GLY A 147 -5.79 13.82 -17.42
CA GLY A 147 -4.95 12.75 -16.90
C GLY A 147 -3.52 12.86 -17.42
N GLY A 148 -3.32 12.74 -18.74
CA GLY A 148 -2.01 12.91 -19.37
C GLY A 148 -0.92 12.00 -18.78
N PRO A 149 0.38 12.27 -19.01
CA PRO A 149 1.44 11.60 -18.25
C PRO A 149 1.34 11.92 -16.76
N THR A 150 1.27 10.88 -15.93
CA THR A 150 1.07 11.01 -14.48
C THR A 150 2.30 10.56 -13.73
N MET A 151 2.73 11.34 -12.74
CA MET A 151 3.73 10.90 -11.77
C MET A 151 3.01 10.29 -10.57
N VAL A 152 3.31 9.03 -10.28
CA VAL A 152 2.75 8.32 -9.12
C VAL A 152 3.82 8.23 -8.05
N THR A 153 3.49 8.60 -6.82
CA THR A 153 4.30 8.33 -5.63
C THR A 153 3.82 7.02 -5.01
N ILE A 154 4.73 6.10 -4.70
CA ILE A 154 4.44 4.80 -4.09
C ILE A 154 5.32 4.62 -2.86
N SER A 155 4.72 4.34 -1.71
CA SER A 155 5.46 3.96 -0.49
C SER A 155 5.03 2.60 0.01
N VAL A 156 5.99 1.89 0.62
CA VAL A 156 5.79 0.59 1.25
C VAL A 156 6.23 0.72 2.71
N ALA A 157 5.39 0.28 3.64
CA ALA A 157 5.71 0.12 5.05
C ALA A 157 5.53 -1.35 5.48
N VAL A 158 6.51 -1.91 6.18
CA VAL A 158 6.50 -3.27 6.72
C VAL A 158 6.85 -3.21 8.21
N GLY A 159 5.98 -3.73 9.07
CA GLY A 159 6.21 -3.76 10.51
C GLY A 159 6.36 -2.38 11.13
N ARG A 160 5.61 -1.38 10.64
CA ARG A 160 5.70 0.05 11.02
C ARG A 160 7.06 0.68 10.75
N ARG A 161 7.71 0.26 9.66
CA ARG A 161 8.93 0.87 9.13
C ARG A 161 8.76 1.09 7.64
N ILE A 162 9.12 2.27 7.17
CA ILE A 162 9.15 2.58 5.74
C ILE A 162 10.23 1.73 5.08
N ALA A 163 9.80 0.83 4.20
CA ALA A 163 10.64 -0.05 3.42
C ALA A 163 11.24 0.67 2.20
N GLY A 164 10.52 1.62 1.64
CA GLY A 164 10.98 2.45 0.53
C GLY A 164 9.87 3.33 -0.02
N GLN A 165 10.27 4.40 -0.69
CA GLN A 165 9.39 5.42 -1.26
C GLN A 165 9.90 5.76 -2.67
N TYR A 166 9.02 5.80 -3.65
CA TYR A 166 9.42 5.89 -5.06
C TYR A 166 8.47 6.77 -5.85
N ARG A 167 9.00 7.45 -6.87
CA ARG A 167 8.21 8.06 -7.95
C ARG A 167 8.37 7.26 -9.23
N GLN A 168 7.26 7.02 -9.91
CA GLN A 168 7.25 6.39 -11.21
C GLN A 168 6.28 7.14 -12.13
N SER A 169 6.76 7.49 -13.32
CA SER A 169 5.90 8.08 -14.35
C SER A 169 5.16 6.99 -15.11
N LEU A 170 3.88 7.25 -15.39
CA LEU A 170 3.00 6.42 -16.20
C LEU A 170 2.44 7.25 -17.35
N LEU A 171 2.41 6.67 -18.54
CA LEU A 171 1.62 7.16 -19.67
C LEU A 171 0.21 6.56 -19.64
N PRO A 172 -0.77 7.20 -20.33
CA PRO A 172 -2.12 6.65 -20.42
C PRO A 172 -2.15 5.21 -20.91
N GLY A 173 -2.81 4.33 -20.13
CA GLY A 173 -2.95 2.90 -20.41
C GLY A 173 -1.75 2.03 -19.99
N GLU A 174 -0.66 2.60 -19.47
CA GLU A 174 0.49 1.81 -19.02
C GLU A 174 0.21 1.09 -17.70
N ARG A 175 0.58 -0.20 -17.66
CA ARG A 175 0.72 -0.98 -16.43
C ARG A 175 2.18 -1.33 -16.22
N ILE A 176 2.73 -0.93 -15.07
CA ILE A 176 4.14 -1.11 -14.77
C ILE A 176 4.29 -1.70 -13.37
N ARG A 177 5.12 -2.74 -13.27
CA ARG A 177 5.66 -3.22 -12.00
C ARG A 177 6.69 -2.23 -11.48
N VAL A 178 6.40 -1.56 -10.36
CA VAL A 178 7.30 -0.56 -9.76
C VAL A 178 8.41 -1.24 -8.97
N LEU A 179 8.08 -2.26 -8.18
CA LEU A 179 9.03 -2.88 -7.28
C LEU A 179 8.64 -4.31 -6.92
N ARG A 180 9.61 -5.05 -6.38
CA ARG A 180 9.41 -6.30 -5.63
C ARG A 180 10.08 -6.17 -4.27
N PHE A 181 9.51 -6.81 -3.26
CA PHE A 181 10.11 -6.86 -1.94
C PHE A 181 9.84 -8.20 -1.26
N VAL A 182 10.66 -8.51 -0.25
CA VAL A 182 10.60 -9.77 0.49
C VAL A 182 10.28 -9.49 1.93
N VAL A 183 9.27 -10.21 2.46
CA VAL A 183 8.85 -10.16 3.86
C VAL A 183 9.17 -11.50 4.54
N GLN A 184 9.59 -11.44 5.80
CA GLN A 184 9.86 -12.57 6.69
C GLN A 184 9.42 -12.33 8.12
#